data_AF-A0A1V1W0L6-F1
#
_entry.id   AF-A0A1V1W0L6-F1
#
_cell.length_a   1.000
_cell.length_b   1.000
_cell.length_c   1.000
_cell.angle_alpha   90.00
_cell.angle_beta   90.00
_cell.angle_gamma   90.00
#
_symmetry.space_group_name_H-M   'P 1'
#
loop_
_entity.id
_entity.type
_entity.pdbx_description
1 polymer ?
#
loop_
_entity_poly.entity_id
_entity_poly.type
_entity_poly.pdbx_seq_one_letter_code
_entity_poly.pdbx_strand_id
1 'polypeptide(L)'
;MTLPAVVTTERLTLPLWTPDEAADIRAGRSRAGWHRDYPRPDDRDAATVYHPGDPWAPRHIVRGATALGSIGFFGPPEPAPDGVPEAEVGYGLVEEARGWGFATEALTALLAEADAAGVRVRASVVPTNRASIRVLAKCGFTELRGANDDGELVMARPLPGTTFIEARPRRASRPRLVATDLDGTLVRSDGTVSGYTHDVLLAVERLGVPVVFVTGRPLRWAEEVFEYVGEHGLAVVSNGALVWDVARHDVHLLRPIEPELGLDVCALLREAVPGTTFAVETLDGIGLEPEFLERHPVPDGARRGPVEELFDQPAVKLLARHEELGPQEFWDLAEAAVDGRLVITWSSATSLLEISAPGVTKASTLELLCADVGVDAADVIAFGDMPNDLPMLTWAGTSYAMADAHPTVVEAADHVAPGHDEDGVAQVLAGVFNL
;
A
#
# COMPACT_ATOMS: atom_id res chain seq x y z
N MET A 1 35.03 5.12 2.22
CA MET A 1 33.78 5.18 1.43
C MET A 1 33.41 6.64 1.28
N THR A 2 33.19 7.13 0.06
CA THR A 2 32.99 8.56 -0.21
C THR A 2 31.76 8.75 -1.10
N LEU A 3 30.79 9.53 -0.63
CA LEU A 3 29.64 9.96 -1.42
C LEU A 3 29.98 11.24 -2.21
N PRO A 4 29.34 11.48 -3.38
CA PRO A 4 29.58 12.69 -4.16
C PRO A 4 29.14 13.95 -3.42
N ALA A 5 29.82 15.08 -3.63
CA ALA A 5 29.48 16.33 -2.93
C ALA A 5 28.08 16.88 -3.28
N VAL A 6 27.55 16.52 -4.45
CA VAL A 6 26.19 16.82 -4.89
C VAL A 6 25.60 15.56 -5.51
N VAL A 7 24.44 15.13 -5.03
CA VAL A 7 23.62 14.09 -5.68
C VAL A 7 22.52 14.78 -6.48
N THR A 8 22.26 14.35 -7.70
CA THR A 8 21.24 14.96 -8.58
C THR A 8 20.19 13.94 -8.96
N THR A 9 18.94 14.38 -9.01
CA THR A 9 17.79 13.59 -9.44
C THR A 9 17.12 14.27 -10.62
N GLU A 10 15.97 13.76 -11.07
CA GLU A 10 15.19 14.38 -12.14
C GLU A 10 14.74 15.81 -11.76
N ARG A 11 14.28 16.01 -10.52
CA ARG A 11 13.67 17.26 -10.06
C ARG A 11 14.45 17.98 -8.97
N LEU A 12 15.43 17.32 -8.33
CA LEU A 12 16.10 17.79 -7.13
C LEU A 12 17.62 17.79 -7.28
N THR A 13 18.25 18.65 -6.49
CA THR A 13 19.70 18.60 -6.24
C THR A 13 19.95 18.52 -4.74
N LEU A 14 20.90 17.68 -4.34
CA LEU A 14 21.21 17.36 -2.95
C LEU A 14 22.66 17.74 -2.61
N PRO A 15 22.99 19.04 -2.55
CA PRO A 15 24.33 19.49 -2.18
C PRO A 15 24.60 19.26 -0.69
N LEU A 16 25.81 18.80 -0.36
CA LEU A 16 26.30 18.76 1.02
C LEU A 16 26.24 20.14 1.66
N TRP A 17 25.90 20.18 2.95
CA TRP A 17 26.02 21.40 3.73
C TRP A 17 27.48 21.84 3.82
N THR A 18 27.70 23.13 3.53
CA THR A 18 28.96 23.78 3.86
C THR A 18 29.07 24.05 5.37
N PRO A 19 30.28 24.23 5.92
CA PRO A 19 30.45 24.54 7.34
C PRO A 19 29.67 25.78 7.79
N ASP A 20 29.60 26.81 6.94
CA ASP A 20 28.87 28.04 7.23
C ASP A 20 27.36 27.82 7.22
N GLU A 21 26.83 26.99 6.31
CA GLU A 21 25.41 26.64 6.27
C GLU A 21 25.02 25.78 7.47
N ALA A 22 25.82 24.78 7.83
CA ALA A 22 25.58 23.97 9.03
C ALA A 22 25.58 24.83 10.31
N ALA A 23 26.46 25.84 10.39
CA ALA A 23 26.48 26.80 11.50
C ALA A 23 25.24 27.69 11.54
N ASP A 24 24.71 28.09 10.38
CA ASP A 24 23.45 28.85 10.29
C ASP A 24 22.24 27.98 10.64
N ILE A 25 22.17 26.76 10.15
CA ILE A 25 21.11 25.79 10.47
C ILE A 25 21.09 25.54 11.98
N ARG A 26 22.23 25.21 12.59
CA ARG A 26 22.33 25.00 14.05
C ARG A 26 21.82 26.21 14.85
N ALA A 27 22.11 27.41 14.37
CA ALA A 27 21.66 28.65 14.99
C ALA A 27 20.22 29.07 14.63
N GLY A 28 19.53 28.33 13.76
CA GLY A 28 18.18 28.66 13.27
C GLY A 28 18.14 29.89 12.36
N ARG A 29 19.26 30.25 11.71
CA ARG A 29 19.34 31.38 10.78
C ARG A 29 18.99 30.91 9.37
N SER A 30 18.10 31.64 8.70
CA SER A 30 17.75 31.38 7.30
C SER A 30 18.69 32.12 6.33
N ARG A 31 18.76 31.65 5.08
CA ARG A 31 19.56 32.24 3.99
C ARG A 31 18.70 32.56 2.77
N ALA A 32 19.20 33.45 1.91
CA ALA A 32 18.63 33.63 0.59
C ALA A 32 18.67 32.30 -0.20
N GLY A 33 17.55 31.92 -0.81
CA GLY A 33 17.40 30.62 -1.48
C GLY A 33 16.94 29.48 -0.56
N TRP A 34 16.68 29.73 0.73
CA TRP A 34 16.02 28.76 1.60
C TRP A 34 14.53 29.07 1.69
N HIS A 35 13.71 28.04 1.81
CA HIS A 35 12.30 28.23 2.12
C HIS A 35 12.17 28.98 3.45
N ARG A 36 11.13 29.81 3.59
CA ARG A 36 10.91 30.64 4.80
C ARG A 36 10.84 29.80 6.09
N ASP A 37 10.37 28.56 5.97
CA ASP A 37 10.20 27.60 7.07
C ASP A 37 11.39 26.62 7.19
N TYR A 38 12.51 26.91 6.51
CA TYR A 38 13.77 26.17 6.59
C TYR A 38 14.88 27.09 7.14
N PRO A 39 15.63 26.68 8.18
CA PRO A 39 15.67 25.35 8.81
C PRO A 39 14.54 25.07 9.82
N ARG A 40 14.09 23.81 9.86
CA ARG A 40 13.11 23.28 10.82
C ARG A 40 13.80 22.82 12.11
N PRO A 41 13.09 22.60 13.23
CA PRO A 41 13.67 22.08 14.47
C PRO A 41 14.57 20.84 14.24
N ASP A 42 14.07 19.84 13.53
CA ASP A 42 14.81 18.60 13.24
C ASP A 42 16.09 18.85 12.43
N ASP A 43 16.11 19.87 11.57
CA ASP A 43 17.31 20.22 10.79
C ASP A 43 18.40 20.79 11.70
N ARG A 44 18.00 21.49 12.77
CA ARG A 44 18.92 22.03 13.79
C ARG A 44 19.52 20.91 14.60
N ASP A 45 18.73 19.89 14.93
CA ASP A 45 19.17 18.70 15.64
C ASP A 45 20.16 17.90 14.77
N ALA A 46 19.85 17.70 13.49
CA ALA A 46 20.78 17.09 12.53
C ALA A 46 22.08 17.89 12.39
N ALA A 47 22.04 19.22 12.49
CA ALA A 47 23.24 20.06 12.46
C ALA A 47 24.12 19.91 13.71
N THR A 48 23.66 19.30 14.81
CA THR A 48 24.51 19.04 15.99
C THR A 48 25.54 17.94 15.75
N VAL A 49 25.21 16.97 14.89
CA VAL A 49 26.09 15.85 14.53
C VAL A 49 26.86 16.08 13.23
N TYR A 50 26.81 17.30 12.68
CA TYR A 50 27.57 17.68 11.48
C TYR A 50 29.08 17.74 11.74
N HIS A 51 29.85 17.07 10.87
CA HIS A 51 31.31 17.14 10.84
C HIS A 51 31.82 17.74 9.51
N PRO A 52 32.63 18.82 9.53
CA PRO A 52 33.17 19.41 8.32
C PRO A 52 33.98 18.40 7.49
N GLY A 53 33.66 18.31 6.20
CA GLY A 53 34.35 17.42 5.25
C GLY A 53 33.91 15.96 5.31
N ASP A 54 32.90 15.61 6.11
CA ASP A 54 32.29 14.29 6.08
C ASP A 54 31.38 14.14 4.84
N PRO A 55 31.69 13.20 3.92
CA PRO A 55 30.86 12.99 2.73
C PRO A 55 29.48 12.39 3.04
N TRP A 56 29.27 11.85 4.24
CA TRP A 56 28.00 11.29 4.72
C TRP A 56 27.12 12.32 5.41
N ALA A 57 27.62 13.55 5.60
CA ALA A 57 26.91 14.62 6.28
C ALA A 57 25.57 14.99 5.59
N PRO A 58 24.66 15.66 6.33
CA PRO A 58 23.43 16.19 5.77
C PRO A 58 23.60 17.08 4.53
N ARG A 59 22.59 17.01 3.67
CA ARG A 59 22.46 17.70 2.39
C ARG A 59 21.18 18.51 2.39
N HIS A 60 21.14 19.58 1.62
CA HIS A 60 19.89 20.27 1.31
C HIS A 60 19.05 19.41 0.35
N ILE A 61 17.72 19.52 0.41
CA ILE A 61 16.84 19.10 -0.69
C ILE A 61 16.45 20.34 -1.46
N VAL A 62 17.05 20.56 -2.64
CA VAL A 62 16.87 21.78 -3.43
C VAL A 62 16.04 21.49 -4.69
N ARG A 63 14.97 22.25 -4.90
CA ARG A 63 14.19 22.26 -6.15
C ARG A 63 14.34 23.61 -6.83
N GLY A 64 14.81 23.60 -8.08
CA GLY A 64 15.16 24.83 -8.79
C GLY A 64 16.27 25.58 -8.05
N ALA A 65 15.94 26.74 -7.48
CA ALA A 65 16.88 27.56 -6.70
C ALA A 65 16.55 27.60 -5.18
N THR A 66 15.59 26.79 -4.72
CA THR A 66 15.07 26.86 -3.35
C THR A 66 15.33 25.57 -2.57
N ALA A 67 15.98 25.68 -1.41
CA ALA A 67 16.10 24.60 -0.43
C ALA A 67 14.78 24.42 0.33
N LEU A 68 14.22 23.21 0.28
CA LEU A 68 12.91 22.84 0.83
C LEU A 68 13.00 21.95 2.08
N GLY A 69 14.21 21.63 2.53
CA GLY A 69 14.45 20.72 3.64
C GLY A 69 15.83 20.10 3.55
N SER A 70 16.04 19.00 4.25
CA SER A 70 17.32 18.29 4.27
C SER A 70 17.17 16.77 4.28
N ILE A 71 18.24 16.10 3.87
CA ILE A 71 18.40 14.65 3.90
C ILE A 71 19.88 14.31 4.11
N GLY A 72 20.18 13.26 4.87
CA GLY A 72 21.54 12.72 4.96
C GLY A 72 21.70 11.75 6.09
N PHE A 73 22.94 11.38 6.37
CA PHE A 73 23.25 10.41 7.40
C PHE A 73 23.69 11.08 8.70
N PHE A 74 23.43 10.44 9.83
CA PHE A 74 23.88 10.88 11.15
C PHE A 74 25.34 10.45 11.41
N GLY A 75 26.24 10.80 10.49
CA GLY A 75 27.66 10.45 10.53
C GLY A 75 28.07 9.35 9.56
N PRO A 76 29.36 8.99 9.54
CA PRO A 76 29.90 7.97 8.65
C PRO A 76 29.41 6.56 9.05
N PRO A 77 29.46 5.59 8.13
CA PRO A 77 29.01 4.22 8.39
C PRO A 77 29.77 3.57 9.55
N GLU A 78 29.03 2.95 10.46
CA GLU A 78 29.54 2.24 11.63
C GLU A 78 29.70 0.74 11.35
N PRO A 79 30.67 0.03 11.98
CA PRO A 79 30.80 -1.41 11.82
C PRO A 79 29.61 -2.15 12.46
N ALA A 80 28.98 -3.09 11.74
CA ALA A 80 27.94 -3.97 12.28
C ALA A 80 28.46 -5.40 12.55
N PRO A 81 27.79 -6.19 13.42
CA PRO A 81 28.23 -7.55 13.80
C PRO A 81 28.34 -8.55 12.65
N ASP A 82 27.59 -8.34 11.56
CA ASP A 82 27.60 -9.19 10.37
C ASP A 82 28.65 -8.76 9.33
N GLY A 83 29.48 -7.77 9.65
CA GLY A 83 30.58 -7.28 8.82
C GLY A 83 30.16 -6.29 7.74
N VAL A 84 28.88 -5.94 7.64
CA VAL A 84 28.38 -4.93 6.71
C VAL A 84 28.31 -3.57 7.42
N PRO A 85 29.02 -2.53 6.96
CA PRO A 85 28.92 -1.22 7.59
C PRO A 85 27.52 -0.63 7.41
N GLU A 86 27.02 0.05 8.43
CA GLU A 86 25.65 0.57 8.48
C GLU A 86 25.63 2.07 8.81
N ALA A 87 24.76 2.83 8.15
CA ALA A 87 24.55 4.26 8.42
C ALA A 87 23.06 4.54 8.68
N GLU A 88 22.76 5.47 9.58
CA GLU A 88 21.40 5.91 9.85
C GLU A 88 21.05 7.14 9.01
N VAL A 89 19.94 7.10 8.28
CA VAL A 89 19.46 8.20 7.45
C VAL A 89 18.34 8.97 8.14
N GLY A 90 18.36 10.29 7.99
CA GLY A 90 17.29 11.21 8.38
C GLY A 90 16.93 12.14 7.23
N TYR A 91 15.65 12.53 7.14
CA TYR A 91 15.19 13.50 6.15
C TYR A 91 13.96 14.25 6.62
N GLY A 92 13.72 15.39 5.99
CA GLY A 92 12.39 15.97 5.99
C GLY A 92 12.26 17.21 5.12
N LEU A 93 11.01 17.65 5.00
CA LEU A 93 10.60 18.72 4.11
C LEU A 93 9.71 19.73 4.85
N VAL A 94 9.76 20.97 4.39
CA VAL A 94 8.74 21.99 4.67
C VAL A 94 7.37 21.49 4.20
N GLU A 95 6.32 21.96 4.84
CA GLU A 95 4.96 21.43 4.67
C GLU A 95 4.48 21.49 3.21
N GLU A 96 4.74 22.61 2.52
CA GLU A 96 4.34 22.85 1.14
C GLU A 96 5.03 21.91 0.13
N ALA A 97 6.15 21.30 0.52
CA ALA A 97 6.90 20.36 -0.30
C ALA A 97 6.50 18.89 -0.04
N ARG A 98 5.62 18.61 0.93
CA ARG A 98 5.12 17.26 1.23
C ARG A 98 4.06 16.84 0.21
N GLY A 99 3.92 15.52 -0.01
CA GLY A 99 2.92 14.95 -0.93
C GLY A 99 3.33 14.94 -2.41
N TRP A 100 4.45 15.57 -2.78
CA TRP A 100 4.93 15.66 -4.17
C TRP A 100 5.98 14.60 -4.55
N GLY A 101 6.22 13.63 -3.66
CA GLY A 101 7.21 12.56 -3.88
C GLY A 101 8.68 12.96 -3.66
N PHE A 102 8.99 14.20 -3.28
CA PHE A 102 10.39 14.66 -3.14
C PHE A 102 11.19 13.91 -2.08
N ALA A 103 10.57 13.48 -0.98
CA ALA A 103 11.26 12.71 0.05
C ALA A 103 11.69 11.33 -0.48
N THR A 104 10.79 10.64 -1.20
CA THR A 104 11.09 9.35 -1.85
C THR A 104 12.17 9.53 -2.91
N GLU A 105 12.05 10.53 -3.78
CA GLU A 105 13.04 10.79 -4.83
C GLU A 105 14.44 11.09 -4.25
N ALA A 106 14.51 11.97 -3.25
CA ALA A 106 15.77 12.32 -2.60
C ALA A 106 16.39 11.12 -1.87
N LEU A 107 15.58 10.34 -1.15
CA LEU A 107 16.04 9.17 -0.42
C LEU A 107 16.53 8.08 -1.37
N THR A 108 15.78 7.76 -2.42
CA THR A 108 16.19 6.77 -3.44
C THR A 108 17.55 7.13 -4.06
N ALA A 109 17.77 8.40 -4.40
CA ALA A 109 19.04 8.83 -4.96
C ALA A 109 20.20 8.69 -3.96
N LEU A 110 19.98 9.04 -2.69
CA LEU A 110 21.01 8.90 -1.67
C LEU A 110 21.31 7.44 -1.32
N LEU A 111 20.29 6.56 -1.35
CA LEU A 111 20.47 5.12 -1.16
C LEU A 111 21.28 4.49 -2.28
N ALA A 112 21.12 4.91 -3.54
CA ALA A 112 21.94 4.40 -4.64
C ALA A 112 23.44 4.67 -4.41
N GLU A 113 23.78 5.81 -3.82
CA GLU A 113 25.16 6.15 -3.46
C GLU A 113 25.67 5.31 -2.27
N ALA A 114 24.82 5.03 -1.28
CA ALA A 114 25.15 4.15 -0.17
C ALA A 114 25.34 2.69 -0.63
N ASP A 115 24.51 2.22 -1.55
CA ASP A 115 24.59 0.89 -2.16
C ASP A 115 25.89 0.74 -2.95
N ALA A 116 26.26 1.74 -3.76
CA ALA A 116 27.53 1.77 -4.48
C ALA A 116 28.74 1.77 -3.52
N ALA A 117 28.57 2.30 -2.31
CA ALA A 117 29.57 2.28 -1.25
C ALA A 117 29.57 0.97 -0.43
N GLY A 118 28.62 0.06 -0.66
CA GLY A 118 28.48 -1.19 0.10
C GLY A 118 28.06 -0.97 1.56
N VAL A 119 27.22 0.04 1.81
CA VAL A 119 26.77 0.44 3.14
C VAL A 119 25.28 0.18 3.30
N ARG A 120 24.91 -0.55 4.35
CA ARG A 120 23.51 -0.75 4.73
C ARG A 120 22.95 0.53 5.32
N VAL A 121 21.68 0.80 5.04
CA VAL A 121 21.02 1.99 5.58
C VAL A 121 19.88 1.59 6.50
N ARG A 122 19.84 2.20 7.68
CA ARG A 122 18.72 2.13 8.62
C ARG A 122 18.08 3.50 8.84
N ALA A 123 16.86 3.52 9.34
CA ALA A 123 16.13 4.72 9.72
C ALA A 123 15.33 4.45 10.99
N SER A 124 15.26 5.44 11.86
CA SER A 124 14.37 5.43 13.03
C SER A 124 13.17 6.34 12.74
N VAL A 125 11.96 5.85 13.00
CA VAL A 125 10.72 6.59 12.70
C VAL A 125 9.69 6.41 13.80
N VAL A 126 9.12 7.51 14.29
CA VAL A 126 8.00 7.46 15.24
C VAL A 126 6.82 6.68 14.64
N PRO A 127 6.20 5.71 15.34
CA PRO A 127 5.15 4.84 14.78
C PRO A 127 3.95 5.58 14.17
N THR A 128 3.65 6.79 14.66
CA THR A 128 2.54 7.63 14.18
C THR A 128 2.87 8.39 12.90
N ASN A 129 4.14 8.44 12.48
CA ASN A 129 4.57 9.16 11.28
C ASN A 129 4.34 8.32 10.01
N ARG A 130 3.06 8.13 9.67
CA ARG A 130 2.60 7.34 8.49
C ARG A 130 3.25 7.80 7.18
N ALA A 131 3.54 9.10 7.04
CA ALA A 131 4.17 9.65 5.85
C ALA A 131 5.60 9.15 5.67
N SER A 132 6.42 9.17 6.73
CA SER A 132 7.80 8.68 6.69
C SER A 132 7.85 7.16 6.56
N ILE A 133 6.96 6.42 7.24
CA ILE A 133 6.84 4.95 7.07
C ILE A 133 6.57 4.58 5.61
N ARG A 134 5.66 5.30 4.92
CA ARG A 134 5.41 5.08 3.48
C ARG A 134 6.63 5.37 2.61
N VAL A 135 7.37 6.44 2.90
CA VAL A 135 8.60 6.78 2.15
C VAL A 135 9.66 5.71 2.36
N LEU A 136 9.88 5.24 3.59
CA LEU A 136 10.81 4.16 3.91
C LEU A 136 10.42 2.85 3.20
N ALA A 137 9.14 2.46 3.24
CA ALA A 137 8.65 1.29 2.52
C ALA A 137 8.91 1.40 1.00
N LYS A 138 8.57 2.54 0.38
CA LYS A 138 8.84 2.82 -1.06
C LYS A 138 10.33 2.76 -1.41
N CYS A 139 11.20 3.08 -0.47
CA CYS A 139 12.64 3.07 -0.67
C CYS A 139 13.29 1.71 -0.33
N GLY A 140 12.51 0.69 0.01
CA GLY A 140 13.00 -0.68 0.22
C GLY A 140 13.43 -1.01 1.66
N PHE A 141 13.01 -0.21 2.65
CA PHE A 141 13.20 -0.55 4.06
C PHE A 141 12.18 -1.63 4.46
N THR A 142 12.56 -2.89 4.32
CA THR A 142 11.69 -4.06 4.53
C THR A 142 11.96 -4.79 5.85
N GLU A 143 13.07 -4.50 6.53
CA GLU A 143 13.45 -5.17 7.77
C GLU A 143 13.06 -4.32 9.00
N LEU A 144 12.07 -4.75 9.78
CA LEU A 144 11.74 -4.13 11.07
C LEU A 144 12.57 -4.78 12.18
N ARG A 145 13.38 -3.99 12.89
CA ARG A 145 14.27 -4.46 13.97
C ARG A 145 13.74 -4.19 15.39
N GLY A 146 12.50 -3.76 15.50
CA GLY A 146 11.85 -3.40 16.76
C GLY A 146 11.80 -1.88 16.98
N ALA A 147 11.68 -1.47 18.24
CA ALA A 147 11.68 -0.06 18.63
C ALA A 147 12.95 0.30 19.41
N ASN A 148 13.49 1.50 19.22
CA ASN A 148 14.59 2.04 20.01
C ASN A 148 14.12 2.51 21.41
N ASP A 149 15.04 3.00 22.24
CA ASP A 149 14.74 3.47 23.61
C ASP A 149 13.76 4.66 23.65
N ASP A 150 13.63 5.39 22.53
CA ASP A 150 12.71 6.52 22.36
C ASP A 150 11.33 6.07 21.80
N GLY A 151 11.14 4.76 21.57
CA GLY A 151 9.89 4.19 21.06
C GLY A 151 9.71 4.32 19.54
N GLU A 152 10.77 4.70 18.80
CA GLU A 152 10.76 4.80 17.34
C GLU A 152 11.01 3.43 16.71
N LEU A 153 10.29 3.12 15.64
CA LEU A 153 10.51 1.92 14.83
C LEU A 153 11.86 2.03 14.13
N VAL A 154 12.71 1.02 14.32
CA VAL A 154 13.99 0.90 13.60
C VAL A 154 13.77 0.02 12.38
N MET A 155 13.81 0.64 11.21
CA MET A 155 13.67 -0.03 9.92
C MET A 155 15.03 -0.06 9.21
N ALA A 156 15.39 -1.18 8.60
CA ALA A 156 16.59 -1.33 7.81
C ALA A 156 16.27 -1.73 6.38
N ARG A 157 17.08 -1.24 5.46
CA ARG A 157 17.06 -1.62 4.05
C ARG A 157 18.19 -2.61 3.80
N PRO A 158 17.89 -3.85 3.35
CA PRO A 158 18.92 -4.80 2.96
C PRO A 158 19.84 -4.23 1.88
N LEU A 159 21.15 -4.52 1.97
CA LEU A 159 22.10 -4.12 0.94
C LEU A 159 21.84 -4.92 -0.35
N PRO A 160 21.75 -4.26 -1.52
CA PRO A 160 21.65 -4.96 -2.79
C PRO A 160 22.90 -5.81 -3.02
N GLY A 161 22.74 -7.14 -3.10
CA GLY A 161 23.81 -8.08 -3.43
C GLY A 161 24.61 -8.67 -2.25
N THR A 162 24.32 -8.34 -0.98
CA THR A 162 24.80 -9.15 0.16
C THR A 162 23.86 -10.32 0.39
N THR A 163 24.13 -11.44 -0.28
CA THR A 163 23.46 -12.72 -0.07
C THR A 163 24.08 -13.44 1.15
N PHE A 164 23.30 -13.66 2.20
CA PHE A 164 23.44 -14.93 2.91
C PHE A 164 22.96 -16.02 1.95
N ILE A 165 23.93 -16.73 1.34
CA ILE A 165 23.77 -17.88 0.45
C ILE A 165 22.92 -17.60 -0.81
N GLU A 166 23.61 -17.40 -1.93
CA GLU A 166 23.04 -17.23 -3.27
C GLU A 166 22.08 -18.36 -3.67
N ALA A 167 20.84 -18.00 -4.00
CA ALA A 167 20.26 -18.51 -5.22
C ALA A 167 20.78 -17.66 -6.38
N ARG A 168 21.38 -18.31 -7.39
CA ARG A 168 21.77 -17.72 -8.69
C ARG A 168 20.73 -16.71 -9.20
N PRO A 169 21.09 -15.74 -10.06
CA PRO A 169 20.09 -14.94 -10.77
C PRO A 169 19.12 -15.90 -11.45
N ARG A 170 17.89 -15.98 -10.92
CA ARG A 170 16.83 -16.78 -11.54
C ARG A 170 16.65 -16.14 -12.92
N ARG A 171 16.84 -16.92 -14.00
CA ARG A 171 16.05 -16.68 -15.22
C ARG A 171 14.64 -16.34 -14.74
N ALA A 172 14.05 -15.21 -15.13
CA ALA A 172 12.72 -14.79 -14.69
C ALA A 172 11.84 -16.04 -14.55
N SER A 173 11.65 -16.49 -13.31
CA SER A 173 10.93 -17.72 -13.08
C SER A 173 9.50 -17.41 -13.46
N ARG A 174 8.95 -18.25 -14.34
CA ARG A 174 7.56 -18.17 -14.74
C ARG A 174 6.70 -17.99 -13.45
N PRO A 175 5.83 -16.97 -13.37
CA PRO A 175 5.01 -16.76 -12.19
C PRO A 175 4.25 -18.02 -11.81
N ARG A 176 4.11 -18.26 -10.50
CA ARG A 176 3.47 -19.44 -9.92
C ARG A 176 2.04 -19.16 -9.45
N LEU A 177 1.62 -17.90 -9.42
CA LEU A 177 0.24 -17.49 -9.13
C LEU A 177 -0.08 -16.18 -9.85
N VAL A 178 -1.30 -16.07 -10.37
CA VAL A 178 -1.87 -14.84 -10.92
C VAL A 178 -2.88 -14.29 -9.91
N ALA A 179 -2.74 -13.03 -9.52
CA ALA A 179 -3.72 -12.31 -8.73
C ALA A 179 -4.29 -11.16 -9.58
N THR A 180 -5.60 -11.04 -9.69
CA THR A 180 -6.21 -9.98 -10.49
C THR A 180 -7.39 -9.37 -9.75
N ASP A 181 -7.42 -8.04 -9.71
CA ASP A 181 -8.68 -7.35 -9.44
C ASP A 181 -9.70 -7.61 -10.56
N LEU A 182 -10.97 -7.29 -10.28
CA LEU A 182 -12.08 -7.47 -11.21
C LEU A 182 -12.48 -6.17 -11.90
N ASP A 183 -13.06 -5.24 -11.17
CA ASP A 183 -13.76 -4.08 -11.71
C ASP A 183 -12.76 -3.03 -12.21
N GLY A 184 -12.74 -2.75 -13.51
CA GLY A 184 -11.70 -1.87 -14.10
C GLY A 184 -10.38 -2.60 -14.39
N THR A 185 -10.31 -3.91 -14.11
CA THR A 185 -9.12 -4.74 -14.34
C THR A 185 -9.39 -5.93 -15.26
N LEU A 186 -10.10 -6.95 -14.77
CA LEU A 186 -10.42 -8.15 -15.56
C LEU A 186 -11.79 -8.04 -16.25
N VAL A 187 -12.75 -7.43 -15.57
CA VAL A 187 -14.13 -7.27 -16.01
C VAL A 187 -14.23 -6.03 -16.87
N ARG A 188 -14.81 -6.19 -18.07
CA ARG A 188 -15.02 -5.13 -19.06
C ARG A 188 -16.05 -4.11 -18.56
N SER A 189 -16.10 -2.94 -19.22
CA SER A 189 -17.06 -1.88 -18.87
C SER A 189 -18.53 -2.29 -18.99
N ASP A 190 -18.84 -3.36 -19.72
CA ASP A 190 -20.18 -3.94 -19.84
C ASP A 190 -20.51 -5.00 -18.76
N GLY A 191 -19.59 -5.22 -17.82
CA GLY A 191 -19.74 -6.19 -16.73
C GLY A 191 -19.36 -7.63 -17.10
N THR A 192 -18.86 -7.87 -18.32
CA THR A 192 -18.53 -9.22 -18.81
C THR A 192 -17.03 -9.51 -18.80
N VAL A 193 -16.67 -10.79 -18.88
CA VAL A 193 -15.32 -11.26 -19.20
C VAL A 193 -15.36 -11.82 -20.62
N SER A 194 -14.43 -11.39 -21.49
CA SER A 194 -14.43 -11.86 -22.88
C SER A 194 -14.08 -13.34 -23.00
N GLY A 195 -14.51 -13.98 -24.08
CA GLY A 195 -14.13 -15.37 -24.38
C GLY A 195 -12.62 -15.54 -24.53
N TYR A 196 -11.91 -14.54 -25.06
CA TYR A 196 -10.45 -14.57 -25.15
C TYR A 196 -9.79 -14.56 -23.77
N THR A 197 -10.23 -13.67 -22.87
CA THR A 197 -9.73 -13.63 -21.50
C THR A 197 -9.98 -14.95 -20.79
N HIS A 198 -11.19 -15.49 -20.88
CA HIS A 198 -11.53 -16.79 -20.32
C HIS A 198 -10.60 -17.91 -20.84
N ASP A 199 -10.39 -18.00 -22.15
CA ASP A 199 -9.51 -19.02 -22.76
C ASP A 199 -8.06 -18.92 -22.26
N VAL A 200 -7.56 -17.69 -22.08
CA VAL A 200 -6.21 -17.43 -21.53
C VAL A 200 -6.12 -17.85 -20.06
N LEU A 201 -7.09 -17.47 -19.22
CA LEU A 201 -7.10 -17.86 -17.80
C LEU A 201 -7.07 -19.40 -17.66
N LEU A 202 -7.92 -20.11 -18.41
CA LEU A 202 -7.90 -21.57 -18.42
C LEU A 202 -6.57 -22.14 -18.93
N ALA A 203 -5.92 -21.49 -19.90
CA ALA A 203 -4.63 -21.93 -20.40
C ALA A 203 -3.50 -21.74 -19.37
N VAL A 204 -3.54 -20.66 -18.60
CA VAL A 204 -2.64 -20.44 -17.45
C VAL A 204 -2.84 -21.51 -16.40
N GLU A 205 -4.09 -21.80 -16.05
CA GLU A 205 -4.42 -22.86 -15.09
C GLU A 205 -3.98 -24.25 -15.54
N ARG A 206 -4.16 -24.61 -16.82
CA ARG A 206 -3.69 -25.90 -17.38
C ARG A 206 -2.17 -26.08 -17.26
N LEU A 207 -1.44 -25.00 -16.99
CA LEU A 207 0.00 -25.02 -16.74
C LEU A 207 0.34 -25.12 -15.24
N GLY A 208 -0.66 -25.34 -14.40
CA GLY A 208 -0.55 -25.52 -12.94
C GLY A 208 -0.37 -24.21 -12.18
N VAL A 209 -0.76 -23.08 -12.76
CA VAL A 209 -0.66 -21.74 -12.15
C VAL A 209 -2.06 -21.30 -11.71
N PRO A 210 -2.34 -21.21 -10.40
CA PRO A 210 -3.63 -20.73 -9.93
C PRO A 210 -3.90 -19.28 -10.34
N VAL A 211 -5.14 -19.00 -10.71
CA VAL A 211 -5.67 -17.65 -10.89
C VAL A 211 -6.54 -17.32 -9.69
N VAL A 212 -6.22 -16.22 -9.01
CA VAL A 212 -6.94 -15.74 -7.83
C VAL A 212 -7.59 -14.41 -8.15
N PHE A 213 -8.92 -14.34 -8.02
CA PHE A 213 -9.63 -13.08 -8.10
C PHE A 213 -9.53 -12.35 -6.76
N VAL A 214 -9.24 -11.05 -6.79
CA VAL A 214 -9.01 -10.24 -5.59
C VAL A 214 -9.84 -8.98 -5.62
N THR A 215 -11.06 -9.02 -5.05
CA THR A 215 -12.09 -8.00 -5.26
C THR A 215 -12.64 -7.40 -3.97
N GLY A 216 -13.15 -6.17 -4.08
CA GLY A 216 -13.98 -5.53 -3.05
C GLY A 216 -15.43 -6.02 -3.06
N ARG A 217 -15.88 -6.69 -4.13
CA ARG A 217 -17.24 -7.23 -4.23
C ARG A 217 -17.54 -8.17 -3.06
N PRO A 218 -18.73 -8.11 -2.46
CA PRO A 218 -19.22 -9.13 -1.55
C PRO A 218 -19.45 -10.44 -2.30
N LEU A 219 -19.46 -11.57 -1.59
CA LEU A 219 -19.60 -12.91 -2.18
C LEU A 219 -20.77 -13.00 -3.17
N ARG A 220 -21.96 -12.52 -2.77
CA ARG A 220 -23.18 -12.51 -3.60
C ARG A 220 -23.06 -11.77 -4.95
N TRP A 221 -22.08 -10.88 -5.11
CA TRP A 221 -21.81 -10.16 -6.36
C TRP A 221 -20.59 -10.73 -7.11
N ALA A 222 -19.68 -11.38 -6.39
CA ALA A 222 -18.52 -12.04 -6.98
C ALA A 222 -18.92 -13.38 -7.65
N GLU A 223 -19.98 -14.03 -7.17
CA GLU A 223 -20.50 -15.28 -7.76
C GLU A 223 -20.81 -15.18 -9.25
N GLU A 224 -21.23 -14.01 -9.74
CA GLU A 224 -21.53 -13.77 -11.16
C GLU A 224 -20.32 -13.97 -12.08
N VAL A 225 -19.10 -13.84 -11.56
CA VAL A 225 -17.86 -13.98 -12.34
C VAL A 225 -17.07 -15.25 -12.01
N PHE A 226 -17.58 -16.08 -11.09
CA PHE A 226 -16.86 -17.29 -10.65
C PHE A 226 -16.72 -18.36 -11.73
N GLU A 227 -17.57 -18.33 -12.76
CA GLU A 227 -17.39 -19.18 -13.94
C GLU A 227 -16.04 -18.95 -14.66
N TYR A 228 -15.42 -17.77 -14.46
CA TYR A 228 -14.15 -17.39 -15.09
C TYR A 228 -12.90 -17.60 -14.21
N VAL A 229 -13.07 -17.92 -12.91
CA VAL A 229 -11.94 -18.18 -11.99
C VAL A 229 -11.21 -19.47 -12.37
N GLY A 230 -11.88 -20.35 -13.13
CA GLY A 230 -11.34 -21.63 -13.55
C GLY A 230 -11.40 -22.70 -12.47
N GLU A 231 -10.70 -23.82 -12.67
CA GLU A 231 -10.82 -25.02 -11.82
C GLU A 231 -10.11 -24.91 -10.46
N HIS A 232 -9.13 -24.01 -10.31
CA HIS A 232 -8.37 -23.86 -9.05
C HIS A 232 -9.11 -22.96 -8.06
N GLY A 233 -9.97 -22.07 -8.57
CA GLY A 233 -11.18 -21.64 -7.88
C GLY A 233 -11.00 -20.85 -6.59
N LEU A 234 -9.95 -20.04 -6.39
CA LEU A 234 -9.83 -19.23 -5.16
C LEU A 234 -10.16 -17.76 -5.45
N ALA A 235 -11.03 -17.18 -4.63
CA ALA A 235 -11.41 -15.78 -4.73
C ALA A 235 -11.30 -15.09 -3.38
N VAL A 236 -10.47 -14.05 -3.31
CA VAL A 236 -10.43 -13.10 -2.20
C VAL A 236 -11.55 -12.08 -2.44
N VAL A 237 -12.57 -12.07 -1.58
CA VAL A 237 -13.75 -11.19 -1.72
C VAL A 237 -13.91 -10.30 -0.48
N SER A 238 -14.81 -9.31 -0.56
CA SER A 238 -15.08 -8.35 0.52
C SER A 238 -13.81 -7.65 1.04
N ASN A 239 -12.93 -7.19 0.14
CA ASN A 239 -11.64 -6.58 0.46
C ASN A 239 -10.71 -7.45 1.31
N GLY A 240 -10.88 -8.78 1.28
CA GLY A 240 -10.04 -9.73 2.02
C GLY A 240 -10.70 -10.37 3.24
N ALA A 241 -11.95 -10.04 3.55
CA ALA A 241 -12.63 -10.66 4.68
C ALA A 241 -12.98 -12.14 4.46
N LEU A 242 -12.97 -12.61 3.21
CA LEU A 242 -13.28 -13.99 2.85
C LEU A 242 -12.39 -14.44 1.70
N VAL A 243 -11.80 -15.63 1.83
CA VAL A 243 -11.32 -16.42 0.70
C VAL A 243 -12.33 -17.53 0.45
N TRP A 244 -12.92 -17.51 -0.73
CA TRP A 244 -13.89 -18.47 -1.18
C TRP A 244 -13.25 -19.50 -2.11
N ASP A 245 -13.52 -20.77 -1.87
CA ASP A 245 -13.20 -21.85 -2.78
C ASP A 245 -14.41 -22.06 -3.71
N VAL A 246 -14.32 -21.49 -4.91
CA VAL A 246 -15.28 -21.57 -6.01
C VAL A 246 -15.53 -23.02 -6.43
N ALA A 247 -14.49 -23.85 -6.48
CA ALA A 247 -14.61 -25.23 -6.94
C ALA A 247 -15.34 -26.12 -5.92
N ARG A 248 -15.06 -25.91 -4.62
CA ARG A 248 -15.73 -26.61 -3.51
C ARG A 248 -17.04 -25.95 -3.07
N HIS A 249 -17.26 -24.72 -3.49
CA HIS A 249 -18.36 -23.87 -3.04
C HIS A 249 -18.39 -23.72 -1.51
N ASP A 250 -17.22 -23.46 -0.92
CA ASP A 250 -17.01 -23.43 0.53
C ASP A 250 -16.03 -22.33 0.96
N VAL A 251 -16.06 -21.98 2.23
CA VAL A 251 -15.15 -21.02 2.85
C VAL A 251 -13.76 -21.64 2.98
N HIS A 252 -12.76 -21.04 2.33
CA HIS A 252 -11.36 -21.41 2.53
C HIS A 252 -10.74 -20.68 3.73
N LEU A 253 -11.01 -19.37 3.86
CA LEU A 253 -10.54 -18.54 4.98
C LEU A 253 -11.57 -17.45 5.29
N LEU A 254 -11.92 -17.29 6.56
CA LEU A 254 -12.79 -16.21 7.04
C LEU A 254 -12.02 -15.27 7.96
N ARG A 255 -12.12 -13.96 7.72
CA ARG A 255 -11.51 -12.89 8.53
C ARG A 255 -12.58 -11.85 8.88
N PRO A 256 -13.55 -12.21 9.73
CA PRO A 256 -14.76 -11.42 9.92
C PRO A 256 -14.55 -10.31 10.95
N ILE A 257 -15.47 -9.34 10.96
CA ILE A 257 -15.66 -8.41 12.06
C ILE A 257 -16.51 -9.11 13.11
N GLU A 258 -15.98 -9.20 14.33
CA GLU A 258 -16.73 -9.76 15.46
C GLU A 258 -17.87 -8.82 15.90
N PRO A 259 -19.05 -9.34 16.27
CA PRO A 259 -20.22 -8.54 16.65
C PRO A 259 -19.96 -7.41 17.63
N GLU A 260 -19.28 -7.72 18.73
CA GLU A 260 -19.00 -6.76 19.79
C GLU A 260 -18.18 -5.58 19.26
N LEU A 261 -17.13 -5.86 18.49
CA LEU A 261 -16.28 -4.83 17.89
C LEU A 261 -17.01 -4.03 16.80
N GLY A 262 -17.82 -4.71 15.98
CA GLY A 262 -18.62 -4.06 14.95
C GLY A 262 -19.63 -3.07 15.54
N LEU A 263 -20.36 -3.48 16.58
CA LEU A 263 -21.33 -2.65 17.28
C LEU A 263 -20.67 -1.46 18.00
N ASP A 264 -19.52 -1.69 18.65
CA ASP A 264 -18.74 -0.62 19.26
C ASP A 264 -18.35 0.45 18.21
N VAL A 265 -17.91 0.03 17.03
CA VAL A 265 -17.57 0.95 15.94
C VAL A 265 -18.79 1.66 15.37
N CYS A 266 -19.92 0.96 15.19
CA CYS A 266 -21.17 1.60 14.78
C CYS A 266 -21.61 2.69 15.77
N ALA A 267 -21.48 2.45 17.09
CA ALA A 267 -21.78 3.43 18.11
C ALA A 267 -20.85 4.66 18.03
N LEU A 268 -19.54 4.44 17.91
CA LEU A 268 -18.54 5.52 17.75
C LEU A 268 -18.81 6.37 16.51
N LEU A 269 -19.08 5.73 15.38
CA LEU A 269 -19.39 6.41 14.12
C LEU A 269 -20.66 7.24 14.23
N ARG A 270 -21.69 6.72 14.89
CA ARG A 270 -22.97 7.43 15.08
C ARG A 270 -22.85 8.59 16.08
N GLU A 271 -21.98 8.49 17.07
CA GLU A 271 -21.65 9.59 17.99
C GLU A 271 -20.88 10.71 17.28
N ALA A 272 -19.85 10.35 16.52
CA ALA A 272 -19.01 11.30 15.80
C ALA A 272 -19.74 11.95 14.60
N VAL A 273 -20.59 11.18 13.92
CA VAL A 273 -21.34 11.59 12.73
C VAL A 273 -22.81 11.16 12.86
N PRO A 274 -23.63 11.95 13.57
CA PRO A 274 -25.06 11.68 13.72
C PRO A 274 -25.77 11.64 12.36
N GLY A 275 -26.57 10.60 12.13
CA GLY A 275 -27.22 10.35 10.83
C GLY A 275 -26.55 9.25 10.00
N THR A 276 -25.42 8.69 10.48
CA THR A 276 -24.81 7.52 9.85
C THR A 276 -25.72 6.30 9.96
N THR A 277 -25.96 5.66 8.80
CA THR A 277 -26.75 4.43 8.64
C THR A 277 -25.86 3.28 8.23
N PHE A 278 -26.23 2.07 8.63
CA PHE A 278 -25.41 0.87 8.42
C PHE A 278 -26.09 -0.21 7.59
N ALA A 279 -25.26 -0.98 6.91
CA ALA A 279 -25.60 -2.30 6.38
C ALA A 279 -24.50 -3.30 6.77
N VAL A 280 -24.89 -4.51 7.12
CA VAL A 280 -24.00 -5.57 7.62
C VAL A 280 -24.09 -6.75 6.66
N GLU A 281 -22.95 -7.14 6.10
CA GLU A 281 -22.82 -8.30 5.25
C GLU A 281 -22.29 -9.48 6.05
N THR A 282 -23.00 -10.61 5.99
CA THR A 282 -22.57 -11.89 6.57
C THR A 282 -22.52 -12.94 5.47
N LEU A 283 -22.10 -14.17 5.80
CA LEU A 283 -22.14 -15.29 4.85
C LEU A 283 -23.59 -15.66 4.45
N ASP A 284 -24.57 -15.38 5.30
CA ASP A 284 -25.98 -15.68 5.06
C ASP A 284 -26.70 -14.58 4.26
N GLY A 285 -26.01 -13.47 3.97
CA GLY A 285 -26.53 -12.34 3.22
C GLY A 285 -26.41 -10.99 3.95
N ILE A 286 -27.14 -10.01 3.41
CA ILE A 286 -27.08 -8.61 3.84
C ILE A 286 -28.26 -8.23 4.75
N GLY A 287 -27.95 -7.49 5.81
CA GLY A 287 -28.91 -6.77 6.63
C GLY A 287 -28.72 -5.27 6.48
N LEU A 288 -29.80 -4.49 6.43
CA LEU A 288 -29.74 -3.05 6.28
C LEU A 288 -30.62 -2.35 7.32
N GLU A 289 -30.12 -1.23 7.86
CA GLU A 289 -30.99 -0.35 8.64
C GLU A 289 -32.12 0.21 7.76
N PRO A 290 -33.31 0.48 8.32
CA PRO A 290 -34.45 0.97 7.54
C PRO A 290 -34.16 2.26 6.75
N GLU A 291 -33.30 3.12 7.30
CA GLU A 291 -32.90 4.40 6.72
C GLU A 291 -31.72 4.29 5.75
N PHE A 292 -31.09 3.12 5.63
CA PHE A 292 -29.97 2.92 4.72
C PHE A 292 -30.46 2.98 3.27
N LEU A 293 -30.05 4.02 2.52
CA LEU A 293 -30.47 4.18 1.13
C LEU A 293 -29.80 3.15 0.21
N GLU A 294 -30.60 2.34 -0.45
CA GLU A 294 -30.13 1.34 -1.41
C GLU A 294 -29.82 2.00 -2.75
N ARG A 295 -28.56 1.90 -3.19
CA ARG A 295 -28.15 2.33 -4.55
C ARG A 295 -27.79 1.16 -5.46
N HIS A 296 -27.81 -0.06 -4.91
CA HIS A 296 -27.61 -1.31 -5.62
C HIS A 296 -28.77 -2.25 -5.32
N PRO A 297 -29.11 -3.20 -6.21
CA PRO A 297 -30.10 -4.22 -5.94
C PRO A 297 -29.78 -4.98 -4.66
N VAL A 298 -30.78 -5.10 -3.79
CA VAL A 298 -30.72 -5.89 -2.57
C VAL A 298 -31.49 -7.19 -2.81
N PRO A 299 -30.94 -8.35 -2.40
CA PRO A 299 -31.63 -9.64 -2.56
C PRO A 299 -33.01 -9.66 -1.89
N ASP A 300 -33.94 -10.39 -2.50
CA ASP A 300 -35.22 -10.70 -1.87
C ASP A 300 -34.98 -11.42 -0.54
N GLY A 301 -35.56 -10.91 0.55
CA GLY A 301 -35.40 -11.47 1.89
C GLY A 301 -34.24 -10.89 2.71
N ALA A 302 -33.55 -9.86 2.23
CA ALA A 302 -32.57 -9.13 3.04
C ALA A 302 -33.18 -8.64 4.37
N ARG A 303 -32.40 -8.76 5.45
CA ARG A 303 -32.84 -8.42 6.80
C ARG A 303 -32.99 -6.90 6.92
N ARG A 304 -34.00 -6.46 7.68
CA ARG A 304 -34.21 -5.04 8.03
C ARG A 304 -34.40 -4.91 9.53
N GLY A 305 -33.66 -4.00 10.15
CA GLY A 305 -33.70 -3.81 11.59
C GLY A 305 -32.60 -2.86 12.05
N PRO A 306 -32.59 -2.50 13.35
CA PRO A 306 -31.49 -1.72 13.92
C PRO A 306 -30.17 -2.50 13.84
N VAL A 307 -29.04 -1.81 13.73
CA VAL A 307 -27.73 -2.47 13.56
C VAL A 307 -27.41 -3.51 14.64
N GLU A 308 -27.91 -3.31 15.87
CA GLU A 308 -27.80 -4.24 17.00
C GLU A 308 -28.46 -5.60 16.75
N GLU A 309 -29.52 -5.64 15.93
CA GLU A 309 -30.17 -6.88 15.51
C GLU A 309 -29.57 -7.46 14.22
N LEU A 310 -28.92 -6.65 13.40
CA LEU A 310 -28.30 -7.08 12.14
C LEU A 310 -26.90 -7.66 12.36
N PHE A 311 -26.21 -7.18 13.38
CA PHE A 311 -24.86 -7.58 13.75
C PHE A 311 -24.88 -8.64 14.86
N ASP A 312 -25.65 -9.71 14.66
CA ASP A 312 -25.82 -10.80 15.62
C ASP A 312 -24.83 -11.97 15.42
N GLN A 313 -24.01 -11.89 14.37
CA GLN A 313 -23.00 -12.88 14.00
C GLN A 313 -21.81 -12.22 13.28
N PRO A 314 -20.67 -12.92 13.13
CA PRO A 314 -19.51 -12.36 12.46
C PRO A 314 -19.81 -11.88 11.04
N ALA A 315 -19.42 -10.65 10.73
CA ALA A 315 -19.71 -9.99 9.47
C ALA A 315 -18.48 -10.00 8.55
N VAL A 316 -18.67 -10.25 7.25
CA VAL A 316 -17.61 -10.13 6.25
C VAL A 316 -17.43 -8.70 5.77
N LYS A 317 -18.42 -7.82 6.00
CA LYS A 317 -18.33 -6.41 5.62
C LYS A 317 -19.30 -5.58 6.44
N LEU A 318 -18.86 -4.41 6.87
CA LEU A 318 -19.72 -3.36 7.40
C LEU A 318 -19.73 -2.21 6.40
N LEU A 319 -20.93 -1.72 6.07
CA LEU A 319 -21.13 -0.55 5.23
C LEU A 319 -21.66 0.58 6.12
N ALA A 320 -21.03 1.75 6.05
CA ALA A 320 -21.50 2.95 6.75
C ALA A 320 -21.77 4.06 5.73
N ARG A 321 -22.90 4.74 5.87
CA ARG A 321 -23.34 5.73 4.89
C ARG A 321 -23.91 6.97 5.54
N HIS A 322 -23.63 8.11 4.91
CA HIS A 322 -24.20 9.40 5.27
C HIS A 322 -24.80 10.09 4.04
N GLU A 323 -25.96 10.74 4.16
CA GLU A 323 -26.63 11.36 3.01
C GLU A 323 -26.49 12.89 2.97
N GLU A 324 -26.12 13.52 4.09
CA GLU A 324 -26.01 14.99 4.17
C GLU A 324 -24.57 15.50 4.04
N LEU A 325 -23.58 14.68 4.40
CA LEU A 325 -22.17 15.09 4.42
C LEU A 325 -21.54 14.74 3.08
N GLY A 326 -20.61 15.60 2.65
CA GLY A 326 -19.76 15.29 1.51
C GLY A 326 -18.84 14.09 1.80
N PRO A 327 -18.39 13.35 0.76
CA PRO A 327 -17.60 12.12 0.96
C PRO A 327 -16.35 12.35 1.79
N GLN A 328 -15.55 13.36 1.45
CA GLN A 328 -14.28 13.66 2.14
C GLN A 328 -14.49 13.97 3.62
N GLU A 329 -15.47 14.81 3.94
CA GLU A 329 -15.78 15.17 5.33
C GLU A 329 -16.25 13.96 6.14
N PHE A 330 -17.12 13.12 5.54
CA PHE A 330 -17.55 11.89 6.20
C PHE A 330 -16.39 10.92 6.44
N TRP A 331 -15.49 10.77 5.47
CA TRP A 331 -14.32 9.90 5.58
C TRP A 331 -13.36 10.35 6.68
N ASP A 332 -13.03 11.65 6.72
CA ASP A 332 -12.10 12.19 7.71
C ASP A 332 -12.63 12.04 9.14
N LEU A 333 -13.93 12.30 9.34
CA LEU A 333 -14.60 12.12 10.63
C LEU A 333 -14.68 10.64 11.04
N ALA A 334 -15.02 9.75 10.09
CA ALA A 334 -15.12 8.33 10.34
C ALA A 334 -13.75 7.71 10.68
N GLU A 335 -12.71 8.04 9.92
CA GLU A 335 -11.34 7.57 10.16
C GLU A 335 -10.85 8.00 11.54
N ALA A 336 -11.11 9.26 11.92
CA ALA A 336 -10.77 9.77 13.25
C ALA A 336 -11.55 9.07 14.37
N ALA A 337 -12.82 8.74 14.15
CA ALA A 337 -13.66 8.08 15.15
C ALA A 337 -13.32 6.59 15.33
N VAL A 338 -13.01 5.89 14.23
CA VAL A 338 -12.65 4.47 14.25
C VAL A 338 -11.23 4.27 14.77
N ASP A 339 -10.33 5.23 14.55
CA ASP A 339 -8.96 5.25 15.09
C ASP A 339 -8.20 3.93 14.87
N GLY A 340 -8.35 3.36 13.67
CA GLY A 340 -7.69 2.11 13.27
C GLY A 340 -8.24 0.83 13.94
N ARG A 341 -9.34 0.90 14.70
CA ARG A 341 -9.99 -0.30 15.26
C ARG A 341 -10.52 -1.25 14.19
N LEU A 342 -10.97 -0.71 13.07
CA LEU A 342 -11.36 -1.44 11.87
C LEU A 342 -10.70 -0.79 10.65
N VAL A 343 -10.63 -1.51 9.53
CA VAL A 343 -10.03 -0.99 8.30
C VAL A 343 -11.12 -0.35 7.46
N ILE A 344 -11.05 0.97 7.28
CA ILE A 344 -11.95 1.71 6.41
C ILE A 344 -11.35 1.80 5.01
N THR A 345 -12.18 1.51 4.02
CA THR A 345 -11.90 1.71 2.59
C THR A 345 -13.05 2.48 1.96
N TRP A 346 -12.76 3.26 0.93
CA TRP A 346 -13.77 3.99 0.17
C TRP A 346 -13.51 3.79 -1.33
N SER A 347 -14.57 3.49 -2.05
CA SER A 347 -14.53 3.02 -3.45
C SER A 347 -15.38 3.88 -4.39
N SER A 348 -15.96 4.99 -3.91
CA SER A 348 -16.89 5.78 -4.70
C SER A 348 -16.80 7.29 -4.42
N ALA A 349 -17.31 8.11 -5.33
CA ALA A 349 -17.51 9.54 -5.13
C ALA A 349 -18.69 9.87 -4.19
N THR A 350 -19.17 8.88 -3.43
CA THR A 350 -20.32 9.01 -2.51
C THR A 350 -19.86 8.80 -1.08
N SER A 351 -20.66 9.26 -0.13
CA SER A 351 -20.43 9.13 1.31
C SER A 351 -20.79 7.73 1.81
N LEU A 352 -20.19 6.71 1.18
CA LEU A 352 -20.26 5.30 1.54
C LEU A 352 -18.86 4.81 1.92
N LEU A 353 -18.79 4.17 3.08
CA LEU A 353 -17.60 3.51 3.60
C LEU A 353 -17.78 2.01 3.57
N GLU A 354 -16.71 1.32 3.19
CA GLU A 354 -16.57 -0.11 3.27
C GLU A 354 -15.59 -0.45 4.39
N ILE A 355 -16.04 -1.19 5.38
CA ILE A 355 -15.30 -1.44 6.61
C ILE A 355 -15.06 -2.94 6.75
N SER A 356 -13.81 -3.31 7.00
CA SER A 356 -13.34 -4.69 7.21
C SER A 356 -12.70 -4.85 8.59
N ALA A 357 -12.45 -6.09 9.00
CA ALA A 357 -11.84 -6.39 10.31
C ALA A 357 -10.43 -5.78 10.46
N PRO A 358 -9.88 -5.70 11.68
CA PRO A 358 -8.56 -5.11 11.92
C PRO A 358 -7.48 -5.81 11.07
N GLY A 359 -6.69 -5.03 10.34
CA GLY A 359 -5.63 -5.56 9.48
C GLY A 359 -6.11 -6.37 8.27
N VAL A 360 -7.40 -6.35 7.92
CA VAL A 360 -7.94 -7.02 6.73
C VAL A 360 -7.85 -6.12 5.51
N THR A 361 -7.10 -6.57 4.50
CA THR A 361 -6.96 -5.94 3.18
C THR A 361 -6.85 -7.01 2.10
N LYS A 362 -7.02 -6.61 0.83
CA LYS A 362 -6.75 -7.46 -0.34
C LYS A 362 -5.35 -8.09 -0.25
N ALA A 363 -4.33 -7.27 -0.02
CA ALA A 363 -2.94 -7.71 0.05
C ALA A 363 -2.63 -8.64 1.23
N SER A 364 -3.05 -8.28 2.45
CA SER A 364 -2.79 -9.13 3.63
C SER A 364 -3.45 -10.50 3.51
N THR A 365 -4.61 -10.57 2.84
CA THR A 365 -5.32 -11.84 2.62
C THR A 365 -4.69 -12.64 1.50
N LEU A 366 -4.27 -11.98 0.40
CA LEU A 366 -3.53 -12.63 -0.66
C LEU A 366 -2.20 -13.21 -0.15
N GLU A 367 -1.50 -12.50 0.73
CA GLU A 367 -0.27 -12.97 1.37
C GLU A 367 -0.51 -14.26 2.18
N LEU A 368 -1.56 -14.29 3.01
CA LEU A 368 -1.95 -15.50 3.75
C LEU A 368 -2.29 -16.66 2.81
N LEU A 369 -3.04 -16.38 1.74
CA LEU A 369 -3.41 -17.38 0.74
C LEU A 369 -2.17 -17.95 0.03
N CYS A 370 -1.25 -17.09 -0.38
CA CYS A 370 0.01 -17.49 -1.02
C CYS A 370 0.89 -18.33 -0.10
N ALA A 371 0.95 -17.99 1.20
CA ALA A 371 1.64 -18.80 2.19
C ALA A 371 1.03 -20.20 2.33
N ASP A 372 -0.31 -20.31 2.33
CA ASP A 372 -1.01 -21.62 2.40
C ASP A 372 -0.68 -22.52 1.20
N VAL A 373 -0.63 -21.94 -0.01
CA VAL A 373 -0.33 -22.69 -1.25
C VAL A 373 1.17 -22.80 -1.57
N GLY A 374 2.06 -22.29 -0.70
CA GLY A 374 3.52 -22.37 -0.87
C GLY A 374 4.05 -21.57 -2.07
N VAL A 375 3.49 -20.38 -2.29
CA VAL A 375 3.93 -19.41 -3.31
C VAL A 375 4.49 -18.18 -2.61
N ASP A 376 5.74 -17.83 -2.92
CA ASP A 376 6.37 -16.60 -2.43
C ASP A 376 5.85 -15.40 -3.23
N ALA A 377 5.80 -14.22 -2.60
CA ALA A 377 5.40 -12.97 -3.26
C ALA A 377 6.19 -12.72 -4.56
N ALA A 378 7.48 -13.04 -4.57
CA ALA A 378 8.37 -12.92 -5.74
C ALA A 378 7.93 -13.76 -6.96
N ASP A 379 7.11 -14.79 -6.76
CA ASP A 379 6.57 -15.65 -7.82
C ASP A 379 5.10 -15.29 -8.16
N VAL A 380 4.55 -14.19 -7.63
CA VAL A 380 3.19 -13.69 -7.92
C VAL A 380 3.22 -12.61 -9.00
N ILE A 381 2.31 -12.70 -9.98
CA ILE A 381 1.97 -11.61 -10.89
C ILE A 381 0.61 -11.01 -10.50
N ALA A 382 0.53 -9.69 -10.31
CA ALA A 382 -0.67 -8.99 -9.86
C ALA A 382 -1.16 -7.90 -10.85
N PHE A 383 -2.47 -7.73 -10.94
CA PHE A 383 -3.14 -6.72 -11.78
C PHE A 383 -4.15 -5.90 -10.98
N GLY A 384 -4.23 -4.59 -11.24
CA GLY A 384 -5.18 -3.69 -10.58
C GLY A 384 -5.23 -2.30 -11.23
N ASP A 385 -6.23 -1.51 -10.87
CA ASP A 385 -6.46 -0.19 -11.47
C ASP A 385 -6.71 0.93 -10.44
N MET A 386 -7.12 0.60 -9.21
CA MET A 386 -7.52 1.59 -8.20
C MET A 386 -6.60 1.64 -6.96
N PRO A 387 -6.60 2.74 -6.17
CA PRO A 387 -5.70 2.89 -5.03
C PRO A 387 -5.81 1.80 -3.96
N ASN A 388 -6.95 1.12 -3.84
CA ASN A 388 -7.14 -0.02 -2.95
C ASN A 388 -6.35 -1.28 -3.39
N ASP A 389 -5.85 -1.32 -4.63
CA ASP A 389 -4.99 -2.39 -5.15
C ASP A 389 -3.50 -2.13 -4.88
N LEU A 390 -3.11 -0.89 -4.54
CA LEU A 390 -1.71 -0.51 -4.29
C LEU A 390 -0.98 -1.45 -3.33
N PRO A 391 -1.56 -1.86 -2.18
CA PRO A 391 -0.87 -2.78 -1.29
C PRO A 391 -0.61 -4.15 -1.94
N MET A 392 -1.50 -4.63 -2.81
CA MET A 392 -1.34 -5.91 -3.51
C MET A 392 -0.26 -5.80 -4.59
N LEU A 393 -0.32 -4.73 -5.39
CA LEU A 393 0.62 -4.48 -6.47
C LEU A 393 2.04 -4.23 -5.96
N THR A 394 2.21 -3.51 -4.85
CA THR A 394 3.53 -3.28 -4.24
C THR A 394 4.09 -4.51 -3.51
N TRP A 395 3.24 -5.45 -3.12
CA TRP A 395 3.63 -6.71 -2.47
C TRP A 395 4.05 -7.79 -3.49
N ALA A 396 3.38 -7.87 -4.63
CA ALA A 396 3.65 -8.88 -5.66
C ALA A 396 5.02 -8.72 -6.31
N GLY A 397 5.63 -9.84 -6.73
CA GLY A 397 6.93 -9.86 -7.39
C GLY A 397 6.93 -9.27 -8.80
N THR A 398 5.77 -9.22 -9.44
CA THR A 398 5.55 -8.47 -10.67
C THR A 398 4.15 -7.89 -10.67
N SER A 399 4.01 -6.61 -10.98
CA SER A 399 2.75 -5.89 -10.93
C SER A 399 2.45 -5.13 -12.22
N TYR A 400 1.17 -5.09 -12.58
CA TYR A 400 0.65 -4.38 -13.74
C TYR A 400 -0.49 -3.45 -13.32
N ALA A 401 -0.33 -2.16 -13.63
CA ALA A 401 -1.44 -1.21 -13.63
C ALA A 401 -2.18 -1.29 -14.97
N MET A 402 -3.51 -1.20 -14.98
CA MET A 402 -4.27 -1.07 -16.22
C MET A 402 -4.02 0.28 -16.91
N ALA A 403 -4.23 0.38 -18.22
CA ALA A 403 -3.91 1.58 -18.99
C ALA A 403 -4.66 2.83 -18.51
N ASP A 404 -5.88 2.66 -18.04
CA ASP A 404 -6.78 3.67 -17.49
C ASP A 404 -6.82 3.69 -15.95
N ALA A 405 -5.88 2.98 -15.31
CA ALA A 405 -5.72 2.96 -13.87
C ALA A 405 -5.49 4.36 -13.28
N HIS A 406 -5.86 4.51 -12.01
CA HIS A 406 -5.60 5.72 -11.25
C HIS A 406 -4.11 6.09 -11.29
N PRO A 407 -3.72 7.38 -11.43
CA PRO A 407 -2.32 7.76 -11.63
C PRO A 407 -1.36 7.24 -10.57
N THR A 408 -1.79 7.13 -9.32
CA THR A 408 -0.96 6.58 -8.23
C THR A 408 -0.67 5.10 -8.39
N VAL A 409 -1.55 4.35 -9.05
CA VAL A 409 -1.41 2.91 -9.34
C VAL A 409 -0.42 2.72 -10.48
N VAL A 410 -0.56 3.51 -11.55
CA VAL A 410 0.39 3.54 -12.68
C VAL A 410 1.81 3.88 -12.21
N GLU A 411 1.95 4.84 -11.28
CA GLU A 411 3.27 5.21 -10.72
C GLU A 411 3.90 4.10 -9.86
N ALA A 412 3.08 3.25 -9.24
CA ALA A 412 3.54 2.25 -8.28
C ALA A 412 3.79 0.86 -8.87
N ALA A 413 3.12 0.50 -9.98
CA ALA A 413 3.27 -0.80 -10.62
C ALA A 413 4.57 -0.90 -11.46
N ASP A 414 5.09 -2.11 -11.63
CA ASP A 414 6.30 -2.36 -12.43
C ASP A 414 6.06 -2.10 -13.92
N HIS A 415 4.83 -2.37 -14.36
CA HIS A 415 4.42 -2.35 -15.74
C HIS A 415 3.02 -1.76 -15.91
N VAL A 416 2.71 -1.36 -17.15
CA VAL A 416 1.37 -0.93 -17.56
C VAL A 416 0.84 -1.95 -18.57
N ALA A 417 -0.34 -2.50 -18.30
CA ALA A 417 -1.09 -3.37 -19.20
C ALA A 417 -2.00 -2.55 -20.14
N PRO A 418 -2.48 -3.12 -21.26
CA PRO A 418 -3.59 -2.53 -22.02
C PRO A 418 -4.85 -2.36 -21.17
N GLY A 419 -5.86 -1.63 -21.67
CA GLY A 419 -7.12 -1.42 -20.94
C GLY A 419 -7.92 -2.71 -20.73
N HIS A 420 -8.80 -2.73 -19.72
CA HIS A 420 -9.68 -3.88 -19.43
C HIS A 420 -10.64 -4.18 -20.60
N ASP A 421 -11.13 -3.15 -21.30
CA ASP A 421 -11.97 -3.32 -22.50
C ASP A 421 -11.19 -3.90 -23.72
N GLU A 422 -9.86 -3.94 -23.64
CA GLU A 422 -8.97 -4.53 -24.65
C GLU A 422 -8.43 -5.90 -24.21
N ASP A 423 -8.96 -6.49 -23.14
CA ASP A 423 -8.47 -7.76 -22.58
C ASP A 423 -7.01 -7.67 -22.08
N GLY A 424 -6.62 -6.52 -21.50
CA GLY A 424 -5.23 -6.23 -21.13
C GLY A 424 -4.58 -7.28 -20.23
N VAL A 425 -5.29 -7.78 -19.22
CA VAL A 425 -4.82 -8.88 -18.36
C VAL A 425 -4.49 -10.12 -19.20
N ALA A 426 -5.40 -10.53 -20.09
CA ALA A 426 -5.23 -11.71 -20.93
C ALA A 426 -4.05 -11.57 -21.90
N GLN A 427 -3.88 -10.38 -22.51
CA GLN A 427 -2.75 -10.12 -23.40
C GLN A 427 -1.40 -10.26 -22.66
N VAL A 428 -1.30 -9.72 -21.45
CA VAL A 428 -0.10 -9.83 -20.62
C VAL A 428 0.16 -11.29 -20.26
N LEU A 429 -0.86 -11.99 -19.76
CA LEU A 429 -0.73 -13.41 -19.38
C LEU A 429 -0.34 -14.28 -20.57
N ALA A 430 -0.93 -14.07 -21.74
CA ALA A 430 -0.56 -14.80 -22.96
C ALA A 430 0.92 -14.60 -23.33
N GLY A 431 1.42 -13.36 -23.21
CA GLY A 431 2.83 -13.06 -23.43
C GLY A 431 3.75 -13.70 -22.39
N VAL A 432 3.45 -13.53 -21.10
CA VAL A 432 4.24 -14.06 -19.97
C VAL A 432 4.32 -15.59 -20.02
N PHE A 433 3.22 -16.25 -20.38
CA PHE A 433 3.11 -17.71 -20.37
C PHE A 433 3.32 -18.38 -21.74
N ASN A 434 3.57 -17.60 -22.80
CA ASN A 434 3.75 -18.04 -24.19
C ASN A 434 2.57 -18.89 -24.71
N LEU A 435 1.36 -18.35 -24.58
CA LEU A 435 0.09 -19.00 -24.95
C LEU A 435 -0.34 -18.73 -26.39
#